data_AF-A0A957LQB8-F1
#
_entry.id   AF-A0A957LQB8-F1
#
_cell.length_a   1.000
_cell.length_b   1.000
_cell.length_c   1.000
_cell.angle_alpha   90.00
_cell.angle_beta   90.00
_cell.angle_gamma   90.00
#
_symmetry.space_group_name_H-M   'P 1'
#
loop_
_entity.id
_entity.type
_entity.pdbx_description
1 polymer ?
#
loop_
_entity_poly.entity_id
_entity_poly.type
_entity_poly.pdbx_seq_one_letter_code
_entity_poly.pdbx_strand_id
1 'polypeptide(L)'
;MQPLNRSWPRRLLAALLLVALILPAEPLLAAPPVQAGNALQDCSTVREETLQGELNTVTQQIFAEQIAALDLDAIIARQWVTLEMDQAMDDAVDLAVARVQSETDLWNKFLSGWSPDLARDLTLAVANYTFDAPTFRAKMDELSAAISQDIASQLALASADSASAALYCLQTFIGTNYSAALVRSFESRVQAATTSAQLLDAGDASPDILAMVGEHQMALGGIGVIIAAQITRKIVTSIANRVSQRVAGRIAGRILGRAGSTVIPVAGWIVGTGMIVYDIYDSRDGALPQIQNSLKSTNVKNGVRDEIEAAIRPELATEIPSLARSVANDLFAEWRTVKRNIQQVLEIAAEDEDFAALLAGLGSQEQLAKLVAVVSVVMTDGGRSVLDAAVADGTLARVLDLPDAAVTLVRESGSLQTALAWSDAVGSRLSAVVALELYKHVTPETVDLVQLDQLLALGDKTAVARLALLTPEQSAELMKLAEANLVALATTFSPDDLAWLAGELPGLPVAQRNQLVARLLSQPEVIEPLRRSGALAQLAGSDSLDAGISFLTGA
;
A
#
# COMPACT_ATOMS: atom_id res chain seq x y z
N MET A 1 72.58 -1.74 11.03
CA MET A 1 71.51 -1.13 10.21
C MET A 1 71.01 -2.16 9.20
N GLN A 2 69.82 -2.72 9.45
CA GLN A 2 68.98 -3.40 8.46
C GLN A 2 67.53 -3.03 8.83
N PRO A 3 66.74 -2.42 7.93
CA PRO A 3 65.36 -2.06 8.26
C PRO A 3 64.45 -3.29 8.15
N LEU A 4 63.80 -3.63 9.28
CA LEU A 4 62.72 -4.59 9.33
C LEU A 4 61.54 -4.10 8.47
N ASN A 5 61.14 -4.97 7.56
CA ASN A 5 60.19 -4.74 6.48
C ASN A 5 58.77 -4.50 7.04
N ARG A 6 58.31 -3.24 7.02
CA ARG A 6 56.99 -2.75 7.50
C ARG A 6 55.78 -3.19 6.65
N SER A 7 55.94 -4.12 5.71
CA SER A 7 54.87 -4.53 4.78
C SER A 7 53.98 -5.66 5.28
N TRP A 8 54.36 -6.34 6.37
CA TRP A 8 53.62 -7.51 6.87
C TRP A 8 52.21 -7.23 7.44
N PRO A 9 51.96 -6.15 8.23
CA PRO A 9 50.63 -5.92 8.78
C PRO A 9 49.61 -5.50 7.71
N ARG A 10 50.05 -4.86 6.62
CA ARG A 10 49.18 -4.47 5.49
C ARG A 10 48.74 -5.65 4.64
N ARG A 11 49.59 -6.68 4.50
CA ARG A 11 49.25 -7.90 3.76
C ARG A 11 48.29 -8.80 4.54
N LEU A 12 48.41 -8.83 5.87
CA LEU A 12 47.47 -9.53 6.75
C LEU A 12 46.07 -8.88 6.75
N LEU A 13 45.99 -7.55 6.77
CA LEU A 13 44.72 -6.81 6.65
C LEU A 13 44.04 -7.00 5.29
N ALA A 14 44.80 -6.99 4.19
CA ALA A 14 44.26 -7.25 2.87
C ALA A 14 43.78 -8.70 2.69
N ALA A 15 44.47 -9.67 3.30
CA ALA A 15 44.06 -11.07 3.27
C ALA A 15 42.77 -11.33 4.08
N LEU A 16 42.60 -10.65 5.23
CA LEU A 16 41.37 -10.74 6.03
C LEU A 16 40.15 -10.13 5.33
N LEU A 17 40.34 -9.01 4.60
CA LEU A 17 39.28 -8.38 3.81
C LEU A 17 38.86 -9.21 2.59
N LEU A 18 39.79 -9.93 1.95
CA LEU A 18 39.48 -10.83 0.85
C LEU A 18 38.77 -12.10 1.31
N VAL A 19 39.09 -12.64 2.49
CA VAL A 19 38.39 -13.82 3.04
C VAL A 19 36.94 -13.48 3.47
N ALA A 20 36.69 -12.25 3.93
CA ALA A 20 35.33 -11.80 4.26
C ALA A 20 34.40 -11.64 3.03
N LEU A 21 34.96 -11.51 1.82
CA LEU A 21 34.19 -11.33 0.58
C LEU A 21 33.89 -12.64 -0.18
N ILE A 22 34.47 -13.77 0.25
CA ILE A 22 34.34 -15.07 -0.45
C ILE A 22 33.49 -16.07 0.36
N LEU A 23 33.11 -15.72 1.59
CA LEU A 23 32.13 -16.50 2.33
C LEU A 23 30.74 -16.29 1.70
N PRO A 24 30.02 -17.37 1.31
CA PRO A 24 28.64 -17.23 0.89
C PRO A 24 27.88 -16.60 2.06
N ALA A 25 27.11 -15.55 1.78
CA ALA A 25 26.11 -15.07 2.70
C ALA A 25 25.09 -16.20 2.87
N GLU A 26 25.31 -17.06 3.88
CA GLU A 26 24.22 -17.81 4.45
C GLU A 26 23.16 -16.77 4.81
N PRO A 27 21.89 -16.97 4.42
CA PRO A 27 20.84 -16.09 4.89
C PRO A 27 20.94 -16.12 6.41
N LEU A 28 21.29 -14.98 7.00
CA LEU A 28 21.03 -14.72 8.40
C LEU A 28 19.52 -14.92 8.54
N LEU A 29 19.13 -16.12 8.94
CA LEU A 29 17.84 -16.34 9.58
C LEU A 29 17.81 -15.29 10.67
N ALA A 30 16.96 -14.28 10.46
CA ALA A 30 16.71 -13.25 11.44
C ALA A 30 16.51 -13.97 12.77
N ALA A 31 17.30 -13.61 13.78
CA ALA A 31 17.01 -14.03 15.13
C ALA A 31 15.53 -13.70 15.39
N PRO A 32 14.73 -14.62 15.95
CA PRO A 32 13.36 -14.30 16.28
C PRO A 32 13.36 -13.01 17.10
N PRO A 33 12.42 -12.08 16.85
CA PRO A 33 12.33 -10.86 17.65
C PRO A 33 12.36 -11.29 19.12
N VAL A 34 13.20 -10.61 19.91
CA VAL A 34 13.35 -10.85 21.34
C VAL A 34 11.95 -11.02 21.91
N GLN A 35 11.64 -12.22 22.36
CA GLN A 35 10.35 -12.56 22.93
C GLN A 35 10.11 -11.61 24.09
N ALA A 36 9.29 -10.57 23.86
CA ALA A 36 8.69 -9.79 24.91
C ALA A 36 7.97 -10.80 25.82
N GLY A 37 8.48 -10.92 27.05
CA GLY A 37 8.15 -12.03 27.93
C GLY A 37 6.66 -12.16 28.18
N ASN A 38 6.18 -13.41 28.23
CA ASN A 38 4.86 -13.83 28.73
C ASN A 38 3.59 -13.23 28.08
N ALA A 39 3.67 -12.31 27.11
CA ALA A 39 2.50 -11.65 26.51
C ALA A 39 1.86 -12.42 25.33
N LEU A 40 2.59 -13.33 24.69
CA LEU A 40 2.04 -14.20 23.66
C LEU A 40 1.31 -15.37 24.32
N GLN A 41 0.01 -15.20 24.60
CA GLN A 41 -0.89 -16.32 24.82
C GLN A 41 -0.74 -17.32 23.67
N ASP A 42 -0.82 -18.62 23.98
CA ASP A 42 -0.71 -19.69 22.99
C ASP A 42 -1.95 -19.69 22.08
N CYS A 43 -1.86 -18.94 20.98
CA CYS A 43 -2.91 -18.79 19.99
C CYS A 43 -3.28 -20.09 19.26
N SER A 44 -2.55 -21.19 19.48
CA SER A 44 -2.89 -22.50 18.93
C SER A 44 -4.15 -23.10 19.56
N THR A 45 -4.49 -22.73 20.80
CA THR A 45 -5.64 -23.28 21.55
C THR A 45 -6.89 -22.38 21.50
N VAL A 46 -6.80 -21.25 20.82
CA VAL A 46 -7.88 -20.26 20.75
C VAL A 46 -9.03 -20.79 19.90
N ARG A 47 -10.26 -20.66 20.41
CA ARG A 47 -11.47 -21.00 19.65
C ARG A 47 -11.85 -19.86 18.72
N GLU A 48 -12.42 -20.17 17.56
CA GLU A 48 -12.74 -19.16 16.54
C GLU A 48 -13.67 -18.05 17.06
N GLU A 49 -14.67 -18.41 17.85
CA GLU A 49 -15.63 -17.46 18.45
C GLU A 49 -14.99 -16.44 19.41
N THR A 50 -13.83 -16.78 19.98
CA THR A 50 -13.05 -15.92 20.88
C THR A 50 -11.86 -15.25 20.20
N LEU A 51 -11.53 -15.62 18.96
CA LEU A 51 -10.32 -15.18 18.26
C LEU A 51 -10.21 -13.66 18.16
N GLN A 52 -11.29 -12.96 17.82
CA GLN A 52 -11.28 -11.51 17.76
C GLN A 52 -10.96 -10.88 19.13
N GLY A 53 -11.46 -11.46 20.23
CA GLY A 53 -11.19 -10.99 21.58
C GLY A 53 -9.73 -11.20 21.99
N GLU A 54 -9.16 -12.35 21.64
CA GLU A 54 -7.75 -12.68 21.89
C GLU A 54 -6.81 -11.75 21.10
N LEU A 55 -7.08 -11.53 19.80
CA LEU A 55 -6.30 -10.59 18.99
C LEU A 55 -6.34 -9.18 19.57
N ASN A 56 -7.52 -8.73 20.01
CA ASN A 56 -7.68 -7.44 20.67
C ASN A 56 -6.92 -7.36 22.00
N THR A 57 -6.77 -8.47 22.73
CA THR A 57 -6.03 -8.54 23.99
C THR A 57 -4.53 -8.43 23.72
N VAL A 58 -4.02 -9.20 22.76
CA VAL A 58 -2.60 -9.17 22.33
C VAL A 58 -2.21 -7.77 21.86
N THR A 59 -3.00 -7.15 20.97
CA THR A 59 -2.66 -5.79 20.49
C THR A 59 -2.75 -4.74 21.59
N GLN A 60 -3.76 -4.82 22.47
CA GLN A 60 -3.90 -3.85 23.56
C GLN A 60 -2.76 -3.96 24.59
N GLN A 61 -2.27 -5.17 24.90
CA GLN A 61 -1.14 -5.36 25.82
C GLN A 61 0.14 -4.73 25.26
N ILE A 62 0.47 -5.01 24.00
CA ILE A 62 1.67 -4.45 23.35
C ILE A 62 1.58 -2.93 23.27
N PHE A 63 0.42 -2.38 22.86
CA PHE A 63 0.22 -0.94 22.88
C PHE A 63 0.36 -0.35 24.30
N ALA A 64 -0.21 -0.99 25.32
CA ALA A 64 -0.13 -0.49 26.70
C ALA A 64 1.32 -0.42 27.22
N GLU A 65 2.12 -1.44 26.93
CA GLU A 65 3.55 -1.47 27.29
C GLU A 65 4.34 -0.35 26.59
N GLN A 66 4.10 -0.13 25.30
CA GLN A 66 4.80 0.92 24.55
C GLN A 66 4.34 2.33 24.93
N ILE A 67 3.06 2.53 25.26
CA ILE A 67 2.57 3.80 25.81
C ILE A 67 3.22 4.09 27.16
N ALA A 68 3.38 3.07 28.01
CA ALA A 68 4.06 3.25 29.29
C ALA A 68 5.53 3.67 29.11
N ALA A 69 6.14 3.32 27.98
CA ALA A 69 7.48 3.74 27.59
C ALA A 69 7.54 5.11 26.88
N LEU A 70 6.40 5.70 26.49
CA LEU A 70 6.34 7.00 25.81
C LEU A 70 6.71 8.13 26.78
N ASP A 71 7.92 8.65 26.64
CA ASP A 71 8.40 9.81 27.41
C ASP A 71 7.99 11.12 26.71
N LEU A 72 6.75 11.54 26.97
CA LEU A 72 6.19 12.78 26.43
C LEU A 72 7.03 14.01 26.84
N ASP A 73 7.59 14.00 28.05
CA ASP A 73 8.36 15.13 28.58
C ASP A 73 9.68 15.27 27.82
N ALA A 74 10.35 14.14 27.54
CA ALA A 74 11.55 14.13 26.72
C ALA A 74 11.28 14.55 25.27
N ILE A 75 10.13 14.19 24.68
CA ILE A 75 9.72 14.65 23.34
C ILE A 75 9.54 16.17 23.34
N ILE A 76 8.75 16.71 24.29
CA ILE A 76 8.50 18.15 24.40
C ILE A 76 9.81 18.89 24.63
N ALA A 77 10.66 18.43 25.54
CA ALA A 77 11.94 19.06 25.85
C ALA A 77 12.88 19.11 24.64
N ARG A 78 12.96 18.00 23.88
CA ARG A 78 13.76 17.92 22.66
C ARG A 78 13.26 18.91 21.61
N GLN A 79 11.97 18.87 21.28
CA GLN A 79 11.41 19.74 20.24
C GLN A 79 11.44 21.21 20.63
N TRP A 80 11.29 21.51 21.93
CA TRP A 80 11.46 22.86 22.46
C TRP A 80 12.85 23.44 22.20
N VAL A 81 13.89 22.63 22.39
CA VAL A 81 15.28 23.03 22.11
C VAL A 81 15.51 23.15 20.60
N THR A 82 15.07 22.16 19.83
CA THR A 82 15.22 22.13 18.36
C THR A 82 14.61 23.35 17.68
N LEU A 83 13.45 23.83 18.17
CA LEU A 83 12.73 24.96 17.60
C LEU A 83 13.08 26.31 18.24
N GLU A 84 14.07 26.34 19.13
CA GLU A 84 14.55 27.54 19.82
C GLU A 84 13.41 28.31 20.53
N MET A 85 12.50 27.56 21.16
CA MET A 85 11.29 28.14 21.78
C MET A 85 11.61 29.13 22.92
N ASP A 86 12.76 28.98 23.58
CA ASP A 86 13.24 29.95 24.56
C ASP A 86 13.46 31.33 23.95
N GLN A 87 14.10 31.38 22.77
CA GLN A 87 14.36 32.62 22.05
C GLN A 87 13.06 33.21 21.50
N ALA A 88 12.21 32.36 20.90
CA ALA A 88 10.91 32.80 20.38
C ALA A 88 10.03 33.43 21.46
N MET A 89 10.06 32.87 22.68
CA MET A 89 9.33 33.41 23.82
C MET A 89 9.95 34.73 24.30
N ASP A 90 11.28 34.82 24.38
CA ASP A 90 11.96 36.05 24.81
C ASP A 90 11.71 37.22 23.84
N ASP A 91 11.75 36.96 22.54
CA ASP A 91 11.45 37.95 21.50
C ASP A 91 9.99 38.41 21.54
N ALA A 92 9.06 37.49 21.81
CA ALA A 92 7.63 37.79 21.95
C ALA A 92 7.34 38.63 23.20
N VAL A 93 8.07 38.41 24.30
CA VAL A 93 8.00 39.26 25.50
C VAL A 93 8.53 40.67 25.20
N ASP A 94 9.65 40.78 24.47
CA ASP A 94 10.22 42.09 24.11
C ASP A 94 9.27 42.91 23.23
N LEU A 95 8.67 42.28 22.23
CA LEU A 95 7.68 42.91 21.37
C LEU A 95 6.44 43.35 22.16
N ALA A 96 5.99 42.52 23.09
CA ALA A 96 4.84 42.83 23.94
C ALA A 96 5.10 44.02 24.88
N VAL A 97 6.30 44.08 25.49
CA VAL A 97 6.71 45.21 26.33
C VAL A 97 6.79 46.50 25.51
N ALA A 98 7.41 46.46 24.32
CA ALA A 98 7.48 47.62 23.43
C ALA A 98 6.08 48.10 22.99
N ARG A 99 5.15 47.16 22.75
CA ARG A 99 3.76 47.48 22.44
C ARG A 99 3.07 48.19 23.61
N VAL A 100 3.16 47.64 24.82
CA VAL A 100 2.59 48.28 26.02
C VAL A 100 3.18 49.68 26.26
N GLN A 101 4.47 49.88 26.00
CA GLN A 101 5.12 51.20 26.11
C GLN A 101 4.62 52.23 25.08
N SER A 102 4.33 51.78 23.86
CA SER A 102 3.79 52.65 22.80
C SER A 102 2.31 52.97 22.97
N GLU A 103 1.57 52.17 23.73
CA GLU A 103 0.20 52.45 24.16
C GLU A 103 0.20 53.47 25.31
N THR A 104 0.25 54.75 24.93
CA THR A 104 0.44 55.91 25.82
C THR A 104 -0.53 55.96 27.01
N ASP A 105 -1.78 55.52 26.85
CA ASP A 105 -2.78 55.59 27.91
C ASP A 105 -2.50 54.65 29.08
N LEU A 106 -2.03 53.43 28.83
CA LEU A 106 -1.69 52.46 29.86
C LEU A 106 -0.37 52.86 30.55
N TRP A 107 0.60 53.29 29.75
CA TRP A 107 1.91 53.69 30.24
C TRP A 107 1.86 54.96 31.10
N ASN A 108 1.11 55.98 30.66
CA ASN A 108 0.96 57.22 31.41
C ASN A 108 0.20 57.02 32.73
N LYS A 109 -0.80 56.12 32.76
CA LYS A 109 -1.51 55.75 34.01
C LYS A 109 -0.56 55.09 35.00
N PHE A 110 0.32 54.22 34.53
CA PHE A 110 1.30 53.55 35.39
C PHE A 110 2.33 54.50 35.99
N LEU A 111 2.85 55.43 35.19
CA LEU A 111 3.80 56.43 35.66
C LEU A 111 3.18 57.47 36.60
N SER A 112 1.88 57.76 36.46
CA SER A 112 1.20 58.80 37.24
C SER A 112 0.61 58.31 38.57
N GLY A 113 0.39 57.00 38.74
CA GLY A 113 -0.22 56.45 39.95
C GLY A 113 0.07 54.96 40.10
N TRP A 114 1.29 54.63 40.54
CA TRP A 114 1.68 53.25 40.81
C TRP A 114 0.70 52.59 41.79
N SER A 115 0.13 51.45 41.41
CA SER A 115 -0.73 50.63 42.26
C SER A 115 -0.56 49.13 41.96
N PRO A 116 -0.82 48.27 42.96
CA PRO A 116 -0.86 46.82 42.78
C PRO A 116 -1.75 46.33 41.63
N ASP A 117 -2.95 46.91 41.50
CA ASP A 117 -3.91 46.52 40.47
C ASP A 117 -3.42 46.92 39.07
N LEU A 118 -2.73 48.05 38.95
CA LEU A 118 -2.20 48.51 37.68
C LEU A 118 -0.97 47.71 37.22
N ALA A 119 -0.12 47.27 38.16
CA ALA A 119 0.97 46.34 37.86
C ALA A 119 0.44 44.99 37.35
N ARG A 120 -0.69 44.53 37.91
CA ARG A 120 -1.41 43.35 37.43
C ARG A 120 -1.95 43.57 36.02
N ASP A 121 -2.61 44.69 35.76
CA ASP A 121 -3.17 45.00 34.43
C ASP A 121 -2.08 45.09 33.35
N LEU A 122 -0.93 45.69 33.65
CA LEU A 122 0.20 45.71 32.73
C LEU A 122 0.80 44.32 32.50
N THR A 123 0.95 43.52 33.56
CA THR A 123 1.44 42.15 33.43
C THR A 123 0.52 41.33 32.53
N LEU A 124 -0.80 41.54 32.63
CA LEU A 124 -1.79 40.90 31.77
C LEU A 124 -1.71 41.38 30.33
N ALA A 125 -1.54 42.68 30.11
CA ALA A 125 -1.38 43.23 28.78
C ALA A 125 -0.12 42.66 28.09
N VAL A 126 1.02 42.65 28.80
CA VAL A 126 2.27 42.09 28.28
C VAL A 126 2.09 40.59 27.99
N ALA A 127 1.59 39.80 28.95
CA ALA A 127 1.37 38.38 28.74
C ALA A 127 0.43 38.10 27.56
N ASN A 128 -0.70 38.82 27.48
CA ASN A 128 -1.66 38.64 26.40
C ASN A 128 -1.01 38.98 25.05
N TYR A 129 -0.29 40.09 24.95
CA TYR A 129 0.43 40.45 23.72
C TYR A 129 1.55 39.47 23.36
N THR A 130 2.24 38.88 24.34
CA THR A 130 3.25 37.84 24.11
C THR A 130 2.64 36.58 23.50
N PHE A 131 1.61 36.02 24.13
CA PHE A 131 0.98 34.79 23.66
C PHE A 131 0.08 34.99 22.43
N ASP A 132 -0.34 36.23 22.16
CA ASP A 132 -1.07 36.61 20.96
C ASP A 132 -0.16 37.02 19.79
N ALA A 133 1.15 37.13 20.01
CA ALA A 133 2.10 37.52 18.98
C ALA A 133 2.03 36.54 17.79
N PRO A 134 1.80 37.00 16.55
CA PRO A 134 1.68 36.10 15.39
C PRO A 134 2.89 35.20 15.17
N THR A 135 4.09 35.73 15.42
CA THR A 135 5.36 35.00 15.31
C THR A 135 5.49 33.90 16.36
N PHE A 136 5.07 34.19 17.60
CA PHE A 136 5.07 33.20 18.68
C PHE A 136 4.02 32.10 18.44
N ARG A 137 2.83 32.47 17.96
CA ARG A 137 1.79 31.49 17.58
C ARG A 137 2.27 30.55 16.47
N ALA A 138 2.90 31.09 15.43
CA ALA A 138 3.48 30.27 14.37
C ALA A 138 4.53 29.27 14.91
N LYS A 139 5.38 29.71 15.84
CA LYS A 139 6.36 28.84 16.51
C LYS A 139 5.70 27.76 17.40
N MET A 140 4.62 28.10 18.08
CA MET A 140 3.81 27.14 18.83
C MET A 140 3.13 26.10 17.92
N ASP A 141 2.67 26.50 16.73
CA ASP A 141 2.11 25.59 15.74
C ASP A 141 3.20 24.65 15.17
N GLU A 142 4.39 25.16 14.87
CA GLU A 142 5.57 24.35 14.48
C GLU A 142 5.93 23.34 15.57
N LEU A 143 5.98 23.77 16.84
CA LEU A 143 6.24 22.90 17.99
C LEU A 143 5.18 21.81 18.13
N SER A 144 3.91 22.18 18.01
CA SER A 144 2.81 21.24 18.05
C SER A 144 2.91 20.20 16.94
N ALA A 145 3.24 20.61 15.72
CA ALA A 145 3.42 19.72 14.58
C ALA A 145 4.58 18.74 14.81
N ALA A 146 5.72 19.24 15.28
CA ALA A 146 6.92 18.43 15.54
C ALA A 146 6.69 17.41 16.68
N ILE A 147 6.08 17.82 17.80
CA ILE A 147 5.70 16.91 18.90
C ILE A 147 4.76 15.83 18.39
N SER A 148 3.75 16.20 17.59
CA SER A 148 2.79 15.24 17.04
C SER A 148 3.46 14.22 16.12
N GLN A 149 4.43 14.66 15.33
CA GLN A 149 5.18 13.79 14.43
C GLN A 149 6.05 12.79 15.20
N ASP A 150 6.72 13.21 16.28
CA ASP A 150 7.51 12.32 17.14
C ASP A 150 6.64 11.32 17.90
N ILE A 151 5.46 11.73 18.38
CA ILE A 151 4.51 10.81 19.02
C ILE A 151 3.99 9.80 17.99
N ALA A 152 3.64 10.27 16.79
CA ALA A 152 3.15 9.42 15.72
C ALA A 152 4.19 8.38 15.27
N SER A 153 5.47 8.74 15.19
CA SER A 153 6.54 7.81 14.82
C SER A 153 6.74 6.71 15.86
N GLN A 154 6.68 7.04 17.15
CA GLN A 154 6.74 6.03 18.22
C GLN A 154 5.51 5.11 18.22
N LEU A 155 4.32 5.67 18.00
CA LEU A 155 3.10 4.86 17.91
C LEU A 155 3.03 4.03 16.63
N ALA A 156 3.69 4.45 15.54
CA ALA A 156 3.84 3.63 14.35
C ALA A 156 4.65 2.35 14.63
N LEU A 157 5.72 2.45 15.42
CA LEU A 157 6.48 1.29 15.89
C LEU A 157 5.61 0.36 16.75
N ALA A 158 4.88 0.93 17.73
CA ALA A 158 3.95 0.17 18.57
C ALA A 158 2.86 -0.54 17.75
N SER A 159 2.34 0.13 16.73
CA SER A 159 1.38 -0.43 15.80
C SER A 159 1.97 -1.57 14.98
N ALA A 160 3.20 -1.45 14.52
CA ALA A 160 3.87 -2.48 13.75
C ALA A 160 4.15 -3.73 14.59
N ASP A 161 4.62 -3.56 15.84
CA ASP A 161 4.85 -4.67 16.76
C ASP A 161 3.53 -5.38 17.11
N SER A 162 2.47 -4.60 17.37
CA SER A 162 1.14 -5.13 17.66
C SER A 162 0.55 -5.90 16.48
N ALA A 163 0.67 -5.34 15.27
CA ALA A 163 0.22 -6.01 14.04
C ALA A 163 0.99 -7.30 13.79
N SER A 164 2.30 -7.31 14.05
CA SER A 164 3.15 -8.49 13.89
C SER A 164 2.77 -9.60 14.88
N ALA A 165 2.52 -9.26 16.15
CA ALA A 165 2.06 -10.23 17.14
C ALA A 165 0.65 -10.77 16.84
N ALA A 166 -0.27 -9.91 16.43
CA ALA A 166 -1.61 -10.33 16.03
C ALA A 166 -1.58 -11.19 14.75
N LEU A 167 -0.73 -10.87 13.79
CA LEU A 167 -0.51 -11.67 12.59
C LEU A 167 0.05 -13.05 12.94
N TYR A 168 1.05 -13.11 13.81
CA TYR A 168 1.62 -14.36 14.30
C TYR A 168 0.57 -15.22 15.03
N CYS A 169 -0.26 -14.59 15.86
CA CYS A 169 -1.39 -15.23 16.53
C CYS A 169 -2.38 -15.82 15.50
N LEU A 170 -2.73 -15.06 14.46
CA LEU A 170 -3.59 -15.54 13.38
C LEU A 170 -2.96 -16.66 12.57
N GLN A 171 -1.68 -16.56 12.19
CA GLN A 171 -0.96 -17.62 11.49
C GLN A 171 -0.95 -18.92 12.30
N THR A 172 -0.71 -18.82 13.61
CA THR A 172 -0.71 -19.97 14.53
C THR A 172 -2.11 -20.58 14.64
N PHE A 173 -3.15 -19.75 14.81
CA PHE A 173 -4.54 -20.20 14.84
C PHE A 173 -4.92 -20.88 13.52
N ILE A 174 -4.63 -20.26 12.38
CA ILE A 174 -4.96 -20.79 11.05
C ILE A 174 -4.21 -22.09 10.81
N GLY A 175 -2.90 -22.15 11.08
CA GLY A 175 -2.11 -23.36 10.87
C GLY A 175 -2.48 -24.53 11.78
N THR A 176 -3.06 -24.25 12.95
CA THR A 176 -3.55 -25.29 13.87
C THR A 176 -4.93 -25.82 13.48
N ASN A 177 -5.81 -24.94 12.99
CA ASN A 177 -7.22 -25.26 12.72
C ASN A 177 -7.52 -25.53 11.23
N TYR A 178 -6.61 -25.18 10.33
CA TYR A 178 -6.78 -25.22 8.88
C TYR A 178 -5.48 -25.67 8.18
N SER A 179 -5.50 -25.79 6.85
CA SER A 179 -4.34 -26.23 6.07
C SER A 179 -3.25 -25.15 5.93
N ALA A 180 -2.00 -25.58 5.69
CA ALA A 180 -0.87 -24.67 5.46
C ALA A 180 -1.05 -23.75 4.23
N ALA A 181 -1.81 -24.19 3.22
CA ALA A 181 -2.15 -23.38 2.06
C ALA A 181 -2.96 -22.13 2.44
N LEU A 182 -3.76 -22.22 3.51
CA LEU A 182 -4.62 -21.14 3.98
C LEU A 182 -3.86 -20.08 4.76
N VAL A 183 -2.84 -20.49 5.52
CA VAL A 183 -1.89 -19.58 6.13
C VAL A 183 -1.23 -18.72 5.04
N ARG A 184 -0.70 -19.36 3.98
CA ARG A 184 -0.07 -18.66 2.84
C ARG A 184 -1.03 -17.72 2.11
N SER A 185 -2.26 -18.16 1.86
CA SER A 185 -3.26 -17.30 1.21
C SER A 185 -3.64 -16.09 2.06
N PHE A 186 -3.72 -16.25 3.38
CA PHE A 186 -3.99 -15.15 4.28
C PHE A 186 -2.81 -14.17 4.30
N GLU A 187 -1.57 -14.66 4.41
CA GLU A 187 -0.35 -13.84 4.36
C GLU A 187 -0.26 -13.01 3.08
N SER A 188 -0.47 -13.63 1.93
CA SER A 188 -0.41 -12.92 0.65
C SER A 188 -1.52 -11.86 0.50
N ARG A 189 -2.73 -12.14 1.03
CA ARG A 189 -3.81 -11.14 1.02
C ARG A 189 -3.51 -9.96 1.93
N VAL A 190 -2.94 -10.22 3.11
CA VAL A 190 -2.40 -9.20 4.02
C VAL A 190 -1.33 -8.34 3.32
N GLN A 191 -0.44 -8.96 2.56
CA GLN A 191 0.59 -8.26 1.79
C GLN A 191 -0.03 -7.39 0.66
N ALA A 192 -0.96 -7.93 -0.11
CA ALA A 192 -1.64 -7.20 -1.20
C ALA A 192 -2.46 -6.01 -0.68
N ALA A 193 -3.19 -6.17 0.43
CA ALA A 193 -3.92 -5.10 1.09
C ALA A 193 -2.98 -3.96 1.52
N THR A 194 -1.76 -4.30 1.93
CA THR A 194 -0.73 -3.31 2.25
C THR A 194 -0.26 -2.53 1.04
N THR A 195 0.21 -3.21 0.00
CA THR A 195 0.78 -2.55 -1.17
C THR A 195 -0.23 -1.58 -1.79
N SER A 196 -1.50 -1.98 -1.80
CA SER A 196 -2.61 -1.15 -2.29
C SER A 196 -2.79 0.14 -1.47
N ALA A 197 -2.68 0.06 -0.14
CA ALA A 197 -2.82 1.20 0.75
C ALA A 197 -1.60 2.15 0.72
N GLN A 198 -0.38 1.61 0.61
CA GLN A 198 0.84 2.41 0.47
C GLN A 198 0.82 3.28 -0.80
N LEU A 199 0.28 2.76 -1.90
CA LEU A 199 0.11 3.51 -3.14
C LEU A 199 -0.90 4.66 -3.03
N LEU A 200 -1.85 4.58 -2.10
CA LEU A 200 -2.84 5.63 -1.85
C LEU A 200 -2.32 6.73 -0.92
N ASP A 201 -1.43 6.40 0.03
CA ASP A 201 -0.86 7.37 0.99
C ASP A 201 0.48 8.00 0.56
N ALA A 202 1.14 7.48 -0.48
CA ALA A 202 2.39 8.06 -1.02
C ALA A 202 2.23 9.49 -1.59
N GLY A 203 1.00 9.99 -1.73
CA GLY A 203 0.71 11.36 -2.12
C GLY A 203 0.92 12.40 -1.01
N ASP A 204 0.88 11.99 0.27
CA ASP A 204 0.84 12.91 1.43
C ASP A 204 1.87 12.58 2.55
N ALA A 205 2.65 11.50 2.43
CA ALA A 205 3.61 11.09 3.47
C ALA A 205 5.02 11.70 3.27
N SER A 206 5.63 12.19 4.35
CA SER A 206 7.00 12.73 4.35
C SER A 206 8.05 11.65 4.00
N PRO A 207 9.05 11.95 3.14
CA PRO A 207 10.07 10.99 2.71
C PRO A 207 10.93 10.42 3.84
N ASP A 208 11.04 11.11 4.99
CA ASP A 208 11.78 10.61 6.17
C ASP A 208 11.10 9.40 6.84
N ILE A 209 9.76 9.35 6.82
CA ILE A 209 8.99 8.23 7.39
C ILE A 209 9.17 6.99 6.50
N LEU A 210 9.18 7.17 5.18
CA LEU A 210 9.39 6.08 4.22
C LEU A 210 10.82 5.53 4.29
N ALA A 211 11.82 6.38 4.58
CA ALA A 211 13.22 5.98 4.73
C ALA A 211 13.49 5.19 6.03
N MET A 212 12.88 5.60 7.15
CA MET A 212 13.03 4.90 8.44
C MET A 212 12.19 3.61 8.53
N VAL A 213 11.02 3.59 7.90
CA VAL A 213 10.21 2.36 7.72
C VAL A 213 10.88 1.40 6.74
N GLY A 214 11.65 1.92 5.77
CA GLY A 214 12.41 1.15 4.79
C GLY A 214 13.46 0.19 5.37
N GLU A 215 14.06 0.51 6.52
CA GLU A 215 15.09 -0.32 7.12
C GLU A 215 14.51 -1.53 7.89
N HIS A 216 13.23 -1.48 8.28
CA HIS A 216 12.50 -2.58 8.95
C HIS A 216 11.42 -3.24 8.04
N GLN A 217 11.29 -2.78 6.79
CA GLN A 217 10.29 -3.23 5.80
C GLN A 217 10.34 -4.72 5.47
N MET A 218 11.49 -5.37 5.62
CA MET A 218 11.66 -6.79 5.31
C MET A 218 11.17 -7.72 6.43
N ALA A 219 10.98 -7.21 7.65
CA ALA A 219 10.59 -8.01 8.82
C ALA A 219 9.16 -7.76 9.31
N LEU A 220 8.55 -6.62 8.94
CA LEU A 220 7.27 -6.18 9.47
C LEU A 220 6.19 -6.30 8.41
N GLY A 221 5.24 -7.21 8.66
CA GLY A 221 4.05 -7.40 7.83
C GLY A 221 3.35 -6.07 7.56
N GLY A 222 3.14 -5.79 6.29
CA GLY A 222 2.81 -4.48 5.75
C GLY A 222 1.64 -3.70 6.39
N ILE A 223 0.75 -4.37 7.12
CA ILE A 223 -0.38 -3.76 7.82
C ILE A 223 0.07 -2.72 8.86
N GLY A 224 1.27 -2.85 9.43
CA GLY A 224 1.82 -1.86 10.35
C GLY A 224 1.96 -0.46 9.72
N VAL A 225 2.21 -0.38 8.41
CA VAL A 225 2.45 0.89 7.68
C VAL A 225 1.14 1.64 7.40
N ILE A 226 0.06 0.93 7.05
CA ILE A 226 -1.26 1.53 6.78
C ILE A 226 -1.80 2.21 8.04
N ILE A 227 -1.67 1.51 9.18
CA ILE A 227 -2.18 1.98 10.45
C ILE A 227 -1.32 3.14 10.96
N ALA A 228 0.00 3.10 10.73
CA ALA A 228 0.90 4.22 11.02
C ALA A 228 0.48 5.53 10.33
N ALA A 229 0.04 5.48 9.06
CA ALA A 229 -0.43 6.66 8.34
C ALA A 229 -1.72 7.25 8.93
N GLN A 230 -2.69 6.41 9.27
CA GLN A 230 -3.94 6.84 9.91
C GLN A 230 -3.72 7.38 11.33
N ILE A 231 -2.84 6.73 12.10
CA ILE A 231 -2.38 7.19 13.42
C ILE A 231 -1.79 8.61 13.29
N THR A 232 -0.85 8.79 12.36
CA THR A 232 -0.18 10.07 12.12
C THR A 232 -1.20 11.17 11.86
N ARG A 233 -2.14 10.94 10.94
CA ARG A 233 -3.15 11.95 10.59
C ARG A 233 -4.04 12.32 11.78
N LYS A 234 -4.52 11.33 12.54
CA LYS A 234 -5.45 11.56 13.67
C LYS A 234 -4.76 12.27 14.84
N ILE A 235 -3.51 11.91 15.12
CA ILE A 235 -2.71 12.50 16.20
C ILE A 235 -2.28 13.93 15.86
N VAL A 236 -1.75 14.16 14.66
CA VAL A 236 -1.37 15.51 14.20
C VAL A 236 -2.57 16.45 14.24
N THR A 237 -3.73 16.00 13.77
CA THR A 237 -4.93 16.84 13.74
C THR A 237 -5.49 17.12 15.15
N SER A 238 -5.48 16.14 16.05
CA SER A 238 -6.01 16.31 17.42
C SER A 238 -5.10 17.17 18.30
N ILE A 239 -3.78 16.93 18.25
CA ILE A 239 -2.80 17.69 19.03
C ILE A 239 -2.72 19.14 18.53
N ALA A 240 -2.61 19.38 17.21
CA ALA A 240 -2.53 20.75 16.66
C ALA A 240 -3.73 21.61 17.08
N ASN A 241 -4.95 21.07 16.98
CA ASN A 241 -6.16 21.78 17.39
C ASN A 241 -6.19 22.07 18.90
N ARG A 242 -5.70 21.16 19.75
CA ARG A 242 -5.79 21.29 21.20
C ARG A 242 -4.67 22.11 21.81
N VAL A 243 -3.45 22.00 21.31
CA VAL A 243 -2.33 22.85 21.72
C VAL A 243 -2.68 24.30 21.38
N SER A 244 -3.07 24.59 20.14
CA SER A 244 -3.45 25.95 19.72
C SER A 244 -4.63 26.52 20.56
N GLN A 245 -5.68 25.73 20.82
CA GLN A 245 -6.85 26.18 21.61
C GLN A 245 -6.61 26.28 23.12
N ARG A 246 -5.87 25.33 23.73
CA ARG A 246 -5.68 25.28 25.19
C ARG A 246 -4.50 26.13 25.65
N VAL A 247 -3.39 26.15 24.92
CA VAL A 247 -2.20 26.93 25.27
C VAL A 247 -2.50 28.43 25.15
N ALA A 248 -3.05 28.88 24.01
CA ALA A 248 -3.39 30.30 23.84
C ALA A 248 -4.50 30.77 24.80
N GLY A 249 -5.53 29.94 25.03
CA GLY A 249 -6.70 30.31 25.84
C GLY A 249 -6.51 30.17 27.37
N ARG A 250 -5.71 29.20 27.84
CA ARG A 250 -5.53 28.94 29.28
C ARG A 250 -4.29 29.59 29.88
N ILE A 251 -3.23 29.88 29.11
CA ILE A 251 -2.04 30.50 29.67
C ILE A 251 -2.34 31.92 30.17
N ALA A 252 -3.05 32.73 29.38
CA ALA A 252 -3.50 34.06 29.82
C ALA A 252 -4.43 34.00 31.06
N GLY A 253 -5.28 32.97 31.16
CA GLY A 253 -6.21 32.77 32.29
C GLY A 253 -5.59 32.16 33.55
N ARG A 254 -4.59 31.27 33.42
CA ARG A 254 -3.92 30.57 34.54
C ARG A 254 -2.75 31.35 35.12
N ILE A 255 -2.17 32.31 34.39
CA ILE A 255 -1.28 33.34 34.97
C ILE A 255 -1.95 34.05 36.18
N LEU A 256 -3.29 34.03 36.25
CA LEU A 256 -4.09 34.59 37.36
C LEU A 256 -4.83 33.55 38.22
N GLY A 257 -4.84 32.28 37.83
CA GLY A 257 -5.87 31.32 38.19
C GLY A 257 -5.72 30.60 39.53
N ARG A 258 -5.15 31.23 40.58
CA ARG A 258 -5.28 30.81 41.99
C ARG A 258 -4.60 31.82 42.95
N ALA A 259 -5.25 32.96 43.23
CA ALA A 259 -4.94 33.76 44.42
C ALA A 259 -6.14 34.64 44.82
N GLY A 260 -6.91 34.16 45.78
CA GLY A 260 -7.91 34.94 46.52
C GLY A 260 -7.35 35.56 47.80
N SER A 261 -6.05 35.89 47.85
CA SER A 261 -5.48 36.58 49.01
C SER A 261 -4.59 37.73 48.55
N THR A 262 -4.92 38.90 49.09
CA THR A 262 -4.22 40.17 49.02
C THR A 262 -2.69 40.05 49.08
N VAL A 263 -2.03 40.92 48.32
CA VAL A 263 -0.58 41.06 48.03
C VAL A 263 -0.18 40.36 46.73
N ILE A 264 0.23 41.16 45.75
CA ILE A 264 0.57 40.81 44.36
C ILE A 264 1.47 39.56 44.31
N PRO A 265 0.96 38.40 43.88
CA PRO A 265 1.79 37.29 43.48
C PRO A 265 1.99 37.41 41.96
N VAL A 266 3.13 37.96 41.56
CA VAL A 266 3.64 37.68 40.21
C VAL A 266 3.97 36.18 40.19
N ALA A 267 3.53 35.50 39.13
CA ALA A 267 3.71 34.07 38.83
C ALA A 267 2.73 33.08 39.51
N GLY A 268 1.61 32.82 38.82
CA GLY A 268 0.70 31.68 39.06
C GLY A 268 1.23 30.31 38.60
N TRP A 269 2.54 30.08 38.59
CA TRP A 269 3.17 28.78 38.31
C TRP A 269 4.06 28.39 39.50
N ILE A 270 3.41 27.81 40.52
CA ILE A 270 3.91 27.10 41.71
C ILE A 270 4.96 27.80 42.61
N VAL A 271 4.55 27.95 43.88
CA VAL A 271 5.28 28.41 45.06
C VAL A 271 6.64 27.74 45.24
N GLY A 272 7.67 28.56 45.44
CA GLY A 272 8.86 28.14 46.17
C GLY A 272 10.17 28.70 45.66
N THR A 273 10.39 30.02 45.76
CA THR A 273 11.60 30.68 46.31
C THR A 273 11.72 32.10 45.74
N GLY A 274 11.94 33.08 46.63
CA GLY A 274 12.56 34.36 46.27
C GLY A 274 11.61 35.54 46.09
N MET A 275 11.85 36.58 46.88
CA MET A 275 11.12 37.84 46.96
C MET A 275 11.08 38.61 45.63
N ILE A 276 9.91 38.72 44.99
CA ILE A 276 9.63 39.83 44.04
C ILE A 276 9.08 41.07 44.79
N VAL A 277 8.73 40.91 46.06
CA VAL A 277 8.00 41.95 46.81
C VAL A 277 8.90 43.10 47.28
N TYR A 278 10.19 42.86 47.53
CA TYR A 278 11.03 43.88 48.17
C TYR A 278 11.67 44.88 47.18
N ASP A 279 11.99 44.47 45.94
CA ASP A 279 12.74 45.31 44.99
C ASP A 279 11.86 46.24 44.13
N ILE A 280 10.54 45.99 44.03
CA ILE A 280 9.63 46.86 43.25
C ILE A 280 9.39 48.20 43.96
N TYR A 281 9.45 48.21 45.29
CA TYR A 281 9.18 49.42 46.08
C TYR A 281 10.36 50.40 46.10
N ASP A 282 11.59 49.93 45.87
CA ASP A 282 12.82 50.75 45.98
C ASP A 282 13.51 51.01 44.62
N SER A 283 13.07 50.34 43.54
CA SER A 283 13.64 50.54 42.20
C SER A 283 13.01 51.73 41.47
N ARG A 284 13.82 52.77 41.23
CA ARG A 284 13.49 53.91 40.38
C ARG A 284 13.43 53.58 38.88
N ASP A 285 13.71 52.33 38.49
CA ASP A 285 13.83 51.89 37.09
C ASP A 285 12.52 51.31 36.50
N GLY A 286 11.43 51.29 37.28
CA GLY A 286 10.08 50.91 36.82
C GLY A 286 9.79 49.40 36.86
N ALA A 287 8.50 49.03 36.90
CA ALA A 287 8.10 47.61 37.03
C ALA A 287 8.13 46.81 35.72
N LEU A 288 8.16 47.46 34.55
CA LEU A 288 8.16 46.77 33.25
C LEU A 288 9.39 45.88 33.03
N PRO A 289 10.64 46.31 33.29
CA PRO A 289 11.81 45.44 33.20
C PRO A 289 11.71 44.20 34.10
N GLN A 290 11.06 44.31 35.26
CA GLN A 290 10.86 43.18 36.16
C GLN A 290 9.78 42.21 35.64
N ILE A 291 8.69 42.73 35.06
CA ILE A 291 7.68 41.93 34.36
C ILE A 291 8.31 41.18 33.19
N GLN A 292 9.13 41.87 32.40
CA GLN A 292 9.89 41.31 31.27
C GLN A 292 10.81 40.17 31.75
N ASN A 293 11.64 40.40 32.76
CA ASN A 293 12.54 39.37 33.31
C ASN A 293 11.77 38.18 33.92
N SER A 294 10.62 38.44 34.55
CA SER A 294 9.77 37.39 35.11
C SER A 294 9.15 36.51 34.02
N LEU A 295 8.62 37.11 32.95
CA LEU A 295 8.03 36.39 31.83
C LEU A 295 9.08 35.60 31.03
N LYS A 296 10.32 36.08 30.94
CA LYS A 296 11.45 35.38 30.29
C LYS A 296 12.10 34.28 31.15
N SER A 297 11.67 34.15 32.41
CA SER A 297 12.31 33.22 33.34
C SER A 297 12.10 31.77 32.93
N THR A 298 13.06 30.92 33.30
CA THR A 298 12.99 29.45 33.09
C THR A 298 11.73 28.85 33.72
N ASN A 299 11.22 29.43 34.81
CA ASN A 299 10.00 28.96 35.46
C ASN A 299 8.77 29.13 34.57
N VAL A 300 8.64 30.25 33.86
CA VAL A 300 7.50 30.45 32.94
C VAL A 300 7.66 29.52 31.73
N LYS A 301 8.87 29.39 31.18
CA LYS A 301 9.19 28.46 30.08
C LYS A 301 8.85 27.00 30.45
N ASN A 302 9.21 26.56 31.64
CA ASN A 302 8.83 25.24 32.16
C ASN A 302 7.31 25.11 32.35
N GLY A 303 6.64 26.13 32.87
CA GLY A 303 5.17 26.13 32.96
C GLY A 303 4.48 25.98 31.61
N VAL A 304 4.97 26.65 30.56
CA VAL A 304 4.44 26.47 29.20
C VAL A 304 4.60 25.02 28.74
N ARG A 305 5.75 24.39 28.99
CA ARG A 305 5.98 22.96 28.68
C ARG A 305 5.01 22.04 29.43
N ASP A 306 4.82 22.26 30.73
CA ASP A 306 3.89 21.48 31.57
C ASP A 306 2.45 21.59 31.06
N GLU A 307 2.02 22.76 30.57
CA GLU A 307 0.68 22.94 30.01
C GLU A 307 0.51 22.26 28.66
N ILE A 308 1.56 22.25 27.81
CA ILE A 308 1.57 21.48 26.56
C ILE A 308 1.41 19.99 26.88
N GLU A 309 2.17 19.48 27.85
CA GLU A 309 2.09 18.10 28.30
C GLU A 309 0.69 17.76 28.83
N ALA A 310 0.15 18.59 29.72
CA ALA A 310 -1.19 18.43 30.29
C ALA A 310 -2.31 18.55 29.24
N ALA A 311 -2.07 19.23 28.12
CA ALA A 311 -3.00 19.30 27.01
C ALA A 311 -2.98 18.03 26.14
N ILE A 312 -1.82 17.40 25.97
CA ILE A 312 -1.60 16.24 25.09
C ILE A 312 -1.91 14.91 25.78
N ARG A 313 -1.44 14.73 27.02
CA ARG A 313 -1.53 13.44 27.75
C ARG A 313 -2.96 12.85 27.81
N PRO A 314 -4.02 13.62 28.08
CA PRO A 314 -5.38 13.07 28.11
C PRO A 314 -5.92 12.63 26.74
N GLU A 315 -5.51 13.31 25.66
CA GLU A 315 -5.95 12.98 24.30
C GLU A 315 -5.30 11.65 23.87
N LEU A 316 -4.00 11.47 24.16
CA LEU A 316 -3.30 10.20 23.94
C LEU A 316 -3.96 9.04 24.71
N ALA A 317 -4.28 9.25 25.98
CA ALA A 317 -4.95 8.24 26.80
C ALA A 317 -6.33 7.83 26.25
N THR A 318 -7.00 8.74 25.53
CA THR A 318 -8.33 8.49 24.95
C THR A 318 -8.23 7.79 23.59
N GLU A 319 -7.30 8.22 22.74
CA GLU A 319 -7.24 7.80 21.33
C GLU A 319 -6.53 6.46 21.14
N ILE A 320 -5.46 6.20 21.90
CA ILE A 320 -4.59 5.03 21.66
C ILE A 320 -5.30 3.68 21.87
N PRO A 321 -6.18 3.48 22.89
CA PRO A 321 -6.91 2.22 23.02
C PRO A 321 -7.81 1.90 21.82
N SER A 322 -8.32 2.93 21.11
CA SER A 322 -9.11 2.74 19.89
C SER A 322 -8.25 2.29 18.71
N LEU A 323 -7.02 2.82 18.63
CA LEU A 323 -6.04 2.46 17.60
C LEU A 323 -5.60 1.00 17.74
N ALA A 324 -5.27 0.57 18.96
CA ALA A 324 -4.89 -0.82 19.25
C ALA A 324 -5.97 -1.83 18.84
N ARG A 325 -7.25 -1.47 19.01
CA ARG A 325 -8.39 -2.30 18.60
C ARG A 325 -8.57 -2.33 17.08
N SER A 326 -8.30 -1.23 16.38
CA SER A 326 -8.41 -1.20 14.91
C SER A 326 -7.49 -2.24 14.29
N VAL A 327 -6.23 -2.31 14.74
CA VAL A 327 -5.23 -3.29 14.24
C VAL A 327 -5.77 -4.72 14.29
N ALA A 328 -6.27 -5.15 15.44
CA ALA A 328 -6.81 -6.50 15.62
C ALA A 328 -8.08 -6.73 14.77
N ASN A 329 -8.97 -5.73 14.72
CA ASN A 329 -10.22 -5.84 13.98
C ASN A 329 -10.00 -5.89 12.47
N ASP A 330 -9.06 -5.12 11.94
CA ASP A 330 -8.73 -5.07 10.51
C ASP A 330 -8.12 -6.42 10.07
N LEU A 331 -7.15 -6.94 10.84
CA LEU A 331 -6.58 -8.27 10.62
C LEU A 331 -7.64 -9.38 10.68
N PHE A 332 -8.55 -9.32 11.66
CA PHE A 332 -9.63 -10.29 11.79
C PHE A 332 -10.65 -10.18 10.64
N ALA A 333 -10.93 -8.97 10.15
CA ALA A 333 -11.80 -8.75 9.00
C ALA A 333 -11.19 -9.33 7.71
N GLU A 334 -9.88 -9.18 7.53
CA GLU A 334 -9.14 -9.81 6.43
C GLU A 334 -9.22 -11.33 6.50
N TRP A 335 -9.01 -11.92 7.69
CA TRP A 335 -9.21 -13.35 7.92
C TRP A 335 -10.63 -13.82 7.59
N ARG A 336 -11.66 -13.13 8.11
CA ARG A 336 -13.07 -13.46 7.82
C ARG A 336 -13.38 -13.43 6.33
N THR A 337 -12.76 -12.52 5.60
CA THR A 337 -12.97 -12.40 4.16
C THR A 337 -12.29 -13.53 3.39
N VAL A 338 -11.06 -13.92 3.78
CA VAL A 338 -10.43 -15.14 3.28
C VAL A 338 -11.35 -16.34 3.51
N LYS A 339 -11.77 -16.57 4.77
CA LYS A 339 -12.65 -17.68 5.15
C LYS A 339 -13.94 -17.73 4.33
N ARG A 340 -14.58 -16.59 4.09
CA ARG A 340 -15.82 -16.53 3.30
C ARG A 340 -15.58 -16.93 1.84
N ASN A 341 -14.49 -16.47 1.24
CA ASN A 341 -14.19 -16.73 -0.17
C ASN A 341 -13.86 -18.21 -0.44
N ILE A 342 -13.35 -18.92 0.57
CA ILE A 342 -12.95 -20.32 0.49
C ILE A 342 -13.96 -21.27 1.16
N GLN A 343 -15.08 -20.75 1.68
CA GLN A 343 -15.96 -21.50 2.59
C GLN A 343 -16.42 -22.82 1.96
N GLN A 344 -16.80 -22.81 0.69
CA GLN A 344 -17.21 -24.01 -0.04
C GLN A 344 -16.09 -25.07 -0.08
N VAL A 345 -14.85 -24.66 -0.34
CA VAL A 345 -13.68 -25.55 -0.38
C VAL A 345 -13.39 -26.12 1.01
N LEU A 346 -13.56 -25.33 2.08
CA LEU A 346 -13.39 -25.80 3.45
C LEU A 346 -14.45 -26.82 3.87
N GLU A 347 -15.71 -26.58 3.51
CA GLU A 347 -16.82 -27.50 3.79
C GLU A 347 -16.60 -28.84 3.10
N ILE A 348 -16.17 -28.83 1.83
CA ILE A 348 -15.82 -30.04 1.08
C ILE A 348 -14.65 -30.78 1.74
N ALA A 349 -13.59 -30.08 2.12
CA ALA A 349 -12.42 -30.67 2.77
C ALA A 349 -12.72 -31.26 4.16
N ALA A 350 -13.72 -30.74 4.87
CA ALA A 350 -14.14 -31.30 6.16
C ALA A 350 -14.87 -32.65 6.01
N GLU A 351 -15.45 -32.92 4.84
CA GLU A 351 -16.22 -34.11 4.54
C GLU A 351 -15.42 -35.17 3.76
N ASP A 352 -14.34 -34.77 3.08
CA ASP A 352 -13.56 -35.61 2.15
C ASP A 352 -12.05 -35.49 2.43
N GLU A 353 -11.46 -36.59 2.90
CA GLU A 353 -10.04 -36.68 3.27
C GLU A 353 -9.10 -36.54 2.05
N ASP A 354 -9.50 -37.03 0.87
CA ASP A 354 -8.68 -36.93 -0.35
C ASP A 354 -8.65 -35.49 -0.86
N PHE A 355 -9.79 -34.80 -0.81
CA PHE A 355 -9.85 -33.37 -1.13
C PHE A 355 -9.06 -32.54 -0.11
N ALA A 356 -9.12 -32.88 1.18
CA ALA A 356 -8.32 -32.22 2.22
C ALA A 356 -6.81 -32.39 1.97
N ALA A 357 -6.37 -33.58 1.55
CA ALA A 357 -4.98 -33.84 1.19
C ALA A 357 -4.53 -33.00 -0.02
N LEU A 358 -5.38 -32.87 -1.05
CA LEU A 358 -5.12 -32.01 -2.20
C LEU A 358 -5.00 -30.54 -1.78
N LEU A 359 -5.91 -30.04 -0.94
CA LEU A 359 -5.86 -28.67 -0.41
C LEU A 359 -4.59 -28.42 0.42
N ALA A 360 -4.14 -29.40 1.20
CA ALA A 360 -2.91 -29.30 1.98
C ALA A 360 -1.64 -29.31 1.09
N GLY A 361 -1.70 -29.96 -0.07
CA GLY A 361 -0.61 -30.04 -1.04
C GLY A 361 -0.39 -28.78 -1.89
N LEU A 362 -1.32 -27.81 -1.88
CA LEU A 362 -1.19 -26.59 -2.68
C LEU A 362 0.00 -25.74 -2.21
N GLY A 363 0.90 -25.42 -3.14
CA GLY A 363 2.14 -24.68 -2.89
C GLY A 363 1.97 -23.16 -2.86
N SER A 364 0.94 -22.61 -3.52
CA SER A 364 0.78 -21.15 -3.69
C SER A 364 -0.65 -20.64 -3.51
N GLN A 365 -0.79 -19.32 -3.35
CA GLN A 365 -2.09 -18.65 -3.28
C GLN A 365 -2.85 -18.74 -4.62
N GLU A 366 -2.13 -18.62 -5.74
CA GLU A 366 -2.70 -18.71 -7.08
C GLU A 366 -3.35 -20.08 -7.29
N GLN A 367 -2.70 -21.15 -6.82
CA GLN A 367 -3.28 -22.49 -6.85
C GLN A 367 -4.54 -22.60 -5.99
N LEU A 368 -4.59 -21.94 -4.83
CA LEU A 368 -5.81 -21.92 -4.01
C LEU A 368 -6.94 -21.13 -4.68
N ALA A 369 -6.65 -19.94 -5.23
CA ALA A 369 -7.64 -19.14 -5.95
C ALA A 369 -8.17 -19.90 -7.17
N LYS A 370 -7.28 -20.60 -7.87
CA LYS A 370 -7.61 -21.51 -8.96
C LYS A 370 -8.51 -22.66 -8.50
N LEU A 371 -8.17 -23.32 -7.40
CA LEU A 371 -9.00 -24.37 -6.81
C LEU A 371 -10.41 -23.86 -6.50
N VAL A 372 -10.53 -22.71 -5.83
CA VAL A 372 -11.85 -22.10 -5.53
C VAL A 372 -12.65 -21.85 -6.81
N ALA A 373 -12.03 -21.26 -7.84
CA ALA A 373 -12.70 -20.99 -9.10
C ALA A 373 -13.14 -22.27 -9.82
N VAL A 374 -12.27 -23.28 -9.87
CA VAL A 374 -12.54 -24.56 -10.54
C VAL A 374 -13.62 -25.35 -9.79
N VAL A 375 -13.52 -25.46 -8.46
CA VAL A 375 -14.52 -26.13 -7.61
C VAL A 375 -15.89 -25.47 -7.77
N SER A 376 -15.95 -24.14 -7.79
CA SER A 376 -17.21 -23.42 -7.99
C SER A 376 -17.88 -23.79 -9.32
N VAL A 377 -17.12 -23.92 -10.41
CA VAL A 377 -17.65 -24.31 -11.73
C VAL A 377 -18.10 -25.76 -11.72
N VAL A 378 -17.24 -26.69 -11.27
CA VAL A 378 -17.56 -28.12 -11.23
C VAL A 378 -18.78 -28.41 -10.36
N MET A 379 -18.90 -27.75 -9.21
CA MET A 379 -20.06 -27.87 -8.33
C MET A 379 -21.35 -27.32 -8.95
N THR A 380 -21.25 -26.31 -9.81
CA THR A 380 -22.41 -25.70 -10.49
C THR A 380 -22.90 -26.58 -11.65
N ASP A 381 -21.98 -27.10 -12.45
CA ASP A 381 -22.32 -27.79 -13.70
C ASP A 381 -22.44 -29.31 -13.55
N GLY A 382 -21.64 -29.92 -12.65
CA GLY A 382 -21.56 -31.37 -12.44
C GLY A 382 -21.97 -31.84 -11.03
N GLY A 383 -21.91 -30.95 -10.03
CA GLY A 383 -22.24 -31.27 -8.64
C GLY A 383 -21.17 -32.13 -7.92
N ARG A 384 -21.49 -32.55 -6.70
CA ARG A 384 -20.52 -33.19 -5.78
C ARG A 384 -19.93 -34.48 -6.32
N SER A 385 -20.73 -35.34 -6.96
CA SER A 385 -20.22 -36.63 -7.49
C SER A 385 -19.16 -36.46 -8.58
N VAL A 386 -19.24 -35.40 -9.39
CA VAL A 386 -18.24 -35.11 -10.42
C VAL A 386 -16.96 -34.59 -9.78
N LEU A 387 -17.08 -33.75 -8.74
CA LEU A 387 -15.93 -33.29 -7.98
C LEU A 387 -15.20 -34.46 -7.30
N ASP A 388 -15.92 -35.33 -6.60
CA ASP A 388 -15.34 -36.49 -5.90
C ASP A 388 -14.61 -37.42 -6.87
N ALA A 389 -15.21 -37.68 -8.05
CA ALA A 389 -14.56 -38.47 -9.10
C ALA A 389 -13.27 -37.80 -9.61
N ALA A 390 -13.30 -36.48 -9.83
CA ALA A 390 -12.14 -35.71 -10.30
C ALA A 390 -11.00 -35.63 -9.28
N VAL A 391 -11.32 -35.71 -7.98
CA VAL A 391 -10.33 -35.84 -6.91
C VAL A 391 -9.73 -37.23 -6.95
N ALA A 392 -10.58 -38.27 -6.94
CA ALA A 392 -10.17 -39.67 -6.88
C ALA A 392 -9.32 -40.11 -8.08
N ASP A 393 -9.63 -39.63 -9.29
CA ASP A 393 -8.89 -39.95 -10.50
C ASP A 393 -7.70 -39.00 -10.79
N GLY A 394 -7.50 -37.98 -9.94
CA GLY A 394 -6.41 -36.99 -10.06
C GLY A 394 -6.62 -35.92 -11.14
N THR A 395 -7.77 -35.90 -11.83
CA THR A 395 -8.08 -34.88 -12.84
C THR A 395 -8.02 -33.47 -12.27
N LEU A 396 -8.57 -33.25 -11.07
CA LEU A 396 -8.56 -31.94 -10.43
C LEU A 396 -7.12 -31.46 -10.19
N ALA A 397 -6.27 -32.29 -9.60
CA ALA A 397 -4.86 -31.95 -9.35
C ALA A 397 -4.13 -31.58 -10.65
N ARG A 398 -4.29 -32.38 -11.71
CA ARG A 398 -3.70 -32.09 -13.03
C ARG A 398 -4.14 -30.72 -13.58
N VAL A 399 -5.42 -30.37 -13.46
CA VAL A 399 -5.92 -29.07 -13.89
C VAL A 399 -5.29 -27.94 -13.08
N LEU A 400 -5.09 -28.11 -11.77
CA LEU A 400 -4.47 -27.10 -10.93
C LEU A 400 -3.02 -26.81 -11.33
N ASP A 401 -2.28 -27.80 -11.81
CA ASP A 401 -0.89 -27.66 -12.28
C ASP A 401 -0.75 -26.95 -13.65
N LEU A 402 -1.85 -26.79 -14.39
CA LEU A 402 -1.85 -26.05 -15.65
C LEU A 402 -1.68 -24.53 -15.47
N PRO A 403 -1.36 -23.75 -16.51
CA PRO A 403 -1.43 -22.28 -16.42
C PRO A 403 -2.87 -21.78 -16.17
N ASP A 404 -3.02 -20.53 -15.73
CA ASP A 404 -4.31 -19.89 -15.42
C ASP A 404 -5.31 -19.92 -16.58
N ALA A 405 -4.80 -19.98 -17.82
CA ALA A 405 -5.58 -20.17 -19.03
C ALA A 405 -6.53 -21.39 -18.96
N ALA A 406 -6.13 -22.45 -18.25
CA ALA A 406 -6.98 -23.63 -18.05
C ALA A 406 -8.25 -23.32 -17.27
N VAL A 407 -8.24 -22.35 -16.34
CA VAL A 407 -9.43 -21.94 -15.57
C VAL A 407 -10.49 -21.34 -16.49
N THR A 408 -10.05 -20.54 -17.46
CA THR A 408 -10.94 -19.97 -18.47
C THR A 408 -11.61 -21.08 -19.27
N LEU A 409 -10.86 -22.11 -19.68
CA LEU A 409 -11.43 -23.24 -20.40
C LEU A 409 -12.42 -24.04 -19.55
N VAL A 410 -12.11 -24.29 -18.27
CA VAL A 410 -13.05 -24.94 -17.35
C VAL A 410 -14.32 -24.11 -17.21
N ARG A 411 -14.21 -22.79 -17.03
CA ARG A 411 -15.37 -21.89 -16.88
C ARG A 411 -16.25 -21.85 -18.13
N GLU A 412 -15.66 -21.80 -19.31
CA GLU A 412 -16.41 -21.71 -20.57
C GLU A 412 -17.03 -23.04 -20.98
N SER A 413 -16.39 -24.16 -20.64
CA SER A 413 -16.86 -25.51 -21.03
C SER A 413 -17.60 -26.26 -19.93
N GLY A 414 -17.52 -25.83 -18.68
CA GLY A 414 -18.01 -26.55 -17.50
C GLY A 414 -17.26 -27.85 -17.21
N SER A 415 -16.11 -28.09 -17.84
CA SER A 415 -15.44 -29.41 -17.85
C SER A 415 -13.94 -29.33 -17.60
N LEU A 416 -13.47 -30.09 -16.62
CA LEU A 416 -12.05 -30.28 -16.33
C LEU A 416 -11.34 -31.01 -17.47
N GLN A 417 -12.00 -32.01 -18.04
CA GLN A 417 -11.48 -32.85 -19.11
C GLN A 417 -11.23 -32.03 -20.38
N THR A 418 -12.07 -31.04 -20.67
CA THR A 418 -11.86 -30.14 -21.82
C THR A 418 -10.58 -29.32 -21.65
N ALA A 419 -10.31 -28.80 -20.45
CA ALA A 419 -9.08 -28.05 -20.17
C ALA A 419 -7.83 -28.94 -20.28
N LEU A 420 -7.90 -30.19 -19.81
CA LEU A 420 -6.82 -31.17 -19.96
C LEU A 420 -6.60 -31.55 -21.43
N ALA A 421 -7.66 -31.81 -22.19
CA ALA A 421 -7.57 -32.13 -23.61
C ALA A 421 -6.89 -31.00 -24.40
N TRP A 422 -7.23 -29.74 -24.11
CA TRP A 422 -6.56 -28.59 -24.67
C TRP A 422 -5.07 -28.55 -24.29
N SER A 423 -4.76 -28.73 -23.01
CA SER A 423 -3.37 -28.77 -22.56
C SER A 423 -2.56 -29.88 -23.24
N ASP A 424 -3.13 -31.08 -23.37
CA ASP A 424 -2.49 -32.22 -24.01
C ASP A 424 -2.29 -31.98 -25.52
N ALA A 425 -3.23 -31.28 -26.17
CA ALA A 425 -3.17 -30.95 -27.59
C ALA A 425 -2.13 -29.86 -27.91
N VAL A 426 -2.02 -28.80 -27.10
CA VAL A 426 -1.22 -27.61 -27.45
C VAL A 426 -0.01 -27.36 -26.54
N GLY A 427 0.09 -28.06 -25.41
CA GLY A 427 1.17 -27.94 -24.44
C GLY A 427 1.36 -26.51 -23.95
N SER A 428 2.59 -26.00 -24.04
CA SER A 428 2.97 -24.66 -23.57
C SER A 428 2.26 -23.50 -24.29
N ARG A 429 1.56 -23.76 -25.39
CA ARG A 429 0.82 -22.75 -26.16
C ARG A 429 -0.57 -22.45 -25.59
N LEU A 430 -1.00 -23.18 -24.55
CA LEU A 430 -2.34 -23.06 -23.98
C LEU A 430 -2.73 -21.62 -23.64
N SER A 431 -1.80 -20.85 -23.05
CA SER A 431 -2.04 -19.45 -22.71
C SER A 431 -2.31 -18.58 -23.94
N ALA A 432 -1.61 -18.80 -25.05
CA ALA A 432 -1.79 -18.06 -26.28
C ALA A 432 -3.11 -18.44 -26.99
N VAL A 433 -3.45 -19.74 -26.99
CA VAL A 433 -4.73 -20.25 -27.50
C VAL A 433 -5.91 -19.61 -26.78
N VAL A 434 -5.84 -19.48 -25.45
CA VAL A 434 -6.89 -18.84 -24.66
C VAL A 434 -6.91 -17.33 -24.86
N ALA A 435 -5.75 -16.67 -24.89
CA ALA A 435 -5.66 -15.22 -25.08
C ALA A 435 -6.25 -14.76 -26.43
N LEU A 436 -6.05 -15.56 -27.49
CA LEU A 436 -6.60 -15.31 -28.83
C LEU A 436 -7.97 -15.96 -29.04
N GLU A 437 -8.56 -16.56 -28.01
CA GLU A 437 -9.87 -17.23 -28.04
C GLU A 437 -10.02 -18.32 -29.11
N LEU A 438 -8.92 -18.94 -29.53
CA LEU A 438 -8.91 -19.99 -30.54
C LEU A 438 -9.77 -21.20 -30.13
N TYR A 439 -9.85 -21.50 -28.83
CA TYR A 439 -10.68 -22.59 -28.29
C TYR A 439 -12.18 -22.46 -28.59
N LYS A 440 -12.66 -21.29 -29.04
CA LYS A 440 -14.05 -21.08 -29.46
C LYS A 440 -14.31 -21.51 -30.91
N HIS A 441 -13.25 -21.71 -31.70
CA HIS A 441 -13.32 -21.91 -33.14
C HIS A 441 -12.76 -23.26 -33.60
N VAL A 442 -11.80 -23.80 -32.85
CA VAL A 442 -11.19 -25.11 -33.09
C VAL A 442 -11.40 -26.03 -31.89
N THR A 443 -11.28 -27.34 -32.08
CA THR A 443 -11.35 -28.35 -31.02
C THR A 443 -9.99 -28.99 -30.78
N PRO A 444 -9.66 -29.46 -29.56
CA PRO A 444 -8.37 -30.06 -29.24
C PRO A 444 -7.95 -31.18 -30.21
N GLU A 445 -8.92 -31.99 -30.66
CA GLU A 445 -8.70 -33.18 -31.50
C GLU A 445 -8.32 -32.82 -32.94
N THR A 446 -8.63 -31.59 -33.38
CA THR A 446 -8.41 -31.13 -34.76
C THR A 446 -7.24 -30.16 -34.88
N VAL A 447 -6.52 -29.90 -33.79
CA VAL A 447 -5.41 -28.94 -33.81
C VAL A 447 -4.22 -29.53 -34.56
N ASP A 448 -3.79 -28.84 -35.62
CA ASP A 448 -2.47 -29.00 -36.21
C ASP A 448 -1.50 -28.00 -35.56
N LEU A 449 -0.45 -28.49 -34.90
CA LEU A 449 0.52 -27.66 -34.18
C LEU A 449 1.30 -26.72 -35.10
N VAL A 450 1.58 -27.11 -36.35
CA VAL A 450 2.30 -26.28 -37.32
C VAL A 450 1.43 -25.12 -37.76
N GLN A 451 0.16 -25.40 -38.06
CA GLN A 451 -0.80 -24.35 -38.42
C GLN A 451 -1.10 -23.44 -37.22
N LEU A 452 -1.19 -24.01 -36.02
CA LEU A 452 -1.37 -23.24 -34.79
C LEU A 452 -0.23 -22.26 -34.59
N ASP A 453 1.02 -22.68 -34.74
CA ASP A 453 2.19 -21.79 -34.61
C ASP A 453 2.15 -20.62 -35.60
N GLN A 454 1.71 -20.86 -36.84
CA GLN A 454 1.54 -19.81 -37.84
C GLN A 454 0.44 -18.83 -37.46
N LEU A 455 -0.70 -19.32 -36.94
CA LEU A 455 -1.78 -18.47 -36.46
C LEU A 455 -1.34 -17.63 -35.26
N LEU A 456 -0.69 -18.26 -34.26
CA LEU A 456 -0.21 -17.57 -33.06
C LEU A 456 0.81 -16.47 -33.39
N ALA A 457 1.63 -16.66 -34.42
CA ALA A 457 2.61 -15.68 -34.87
C ALA A 457 1.98 -14.36 -35.35
N LEU A 458 0.73 -14.39 -35.84
CA LEU A 458 0.04 -13.20 -36.34
C LEU A 458 -0.28 -12.18 -35.23
N GLY A 459 -0.42 -12.63 -33.99
CA GLY A 459 -0.67 -11.78 -32.81
C GLY A 459 -2.01 -11.02 -32.77
N ASP A 460 -2.77 -10.95 -33.88
CA ASP A 460 -4.05 -10.24 -33.96
C ASP A 460 -5.24 -11.19 -33.72
N LYS A 461 -6.01 -10.92 -32.66
CA LYS A 461 -7.15 -11.75 -32.25
C LYS A 461 -8.22 -11.91 -33.34
N THR A 462 -8.52 -10.84 -34.09
CA THR A 462 -9.58 -10.88 -35.11
C THR A 462 -9.12 -11.67 -36.34
N ALA A 463 -7.89 -11.43 -36.79
CA ALA A 463 -7.29 -12.15 -37.89
C ALA A 463 -7.19 -13.64 -37.58
N VAL A 464 -6.67 -13.98 -36.39
CA VAL A 464 -6.51 -15.35 -35.94
C VAL A 464 -7.86 -16.07 -35.85
N ALA A 465 -8.88 -15.45 -35.26
CA ALA A 465 -10.21 -16.04 -35.17
C ALA A 465 -10.83 -16.34 -36.55
N ARG A 466 -10.71 -15.40 -37.50
CA ARG A 466 -11.26 -15.58 -38.85
C ARG A 466 -10.50 -16.60 -39.69
N LEU A 467 -9.17 -16.61 -39.59
CA LEU A 467 -8.34 -17.59 -40.30
C LEU A 467 -8.47 -19.00 -39.73
N ALA A 468 -8.78 -19.14 -38.44
CA ALA A 468 -9.06 -20.42 -37.80
C ALA A 468 -10.39 -21.06 -38.24
N LEU A 469 -11.31 -20.28 -38.81
CA LEU A 469 -12.57 -20.79 -39.38
C LEU A 469 -12.42 -21.34 -40.80
N LEU A 470 -11.26 -21.15 -41.43
CA LEU A 470 -10.98 -21.65 -42.77
C LEU A 470 -10.53 -23.11 -42.73
N THR A 471 -10.68 -23.81 -43.85
CA THR A 471 -10.07 -25.14 -43.99
C THR A 471 -8.54 -25.05 -43.93
N PRO A 472 -7.83 -26.11 -43.52
CA PRO A 472 -6.37 -26.11 -43.45
C PRO A 472 -5.70 -25.72 -44.78
N GLU A 473 -6.26 -26.17 -45.91
CA GLU A 473 -5.75 -25.85 -47.25
C GLU A 473 -5.90 -24.36 -47.59
N GLN A 474 -7.06 -23.78 -47.30
CA GLN A 474 -7.33 -22.36 -47.55
C GLN A 474 -6.44 -21.47 -46.67
N SER A 475 -6.33 -21.81 -45.38
CA SER A 475 -5.46 -21.11 -44.45
C SER A 475 -4.00 -21.16 -44.92
N ALA A 476 -3.52 -22.34 -45.32
CA ALA A 476 -2.15 -22.52 -45.82
C ALA A 476 -1.85 -21.72 -47.10
N GLU A 477 -2.83 -21.54 -48.00
CA GLU A 477 -2.63 -20.68 -49.18
C GLU A 477 -2.52 -19.21 -48.79
N LEU A 478 -3.38 -18.73 -47.88
CA LEU A 478 -3.34 -17.34 -47.41
C LEU A 478 -2.07 -17.03 -46.60
N MET A 479 -1.55 -18.01 -45.85
CA MET A 479 -0.29 -17.89 -45.10
C MET A 479 0.95 -17.72 -45.99
N LYS A 480 0.83 -17.90 -47.32
CA LYS A 480 1.91 -17.57 -48.27
C LYS A 480 2.02 -16.07 -48.54
N LEU A 481 1.02 -15.29 -48.15
CA LEU A 481 1.04 -13.84 -48.26
C LEU A 481 1.95 -13.23 -47.17
N ALA A 482 2.42 -12.00 -47.42
CA ALA A 482 3.15 -11.26 -46.39
C ALA A 482 2.27 -11.04 -45.16
N GLU A 483 2.82 -11.26 -43.96
CA GLU A 483 2.09 -11.24 -42.68
C GLU A 483 1.23 -9.97 -42.50
N ALA A 484 1.81 -8.79 -42.75
CA ALA A 484 1.09 -7.52 -42.65
C ALA A 484 -0.15 -7.45 -43.57
N ASN A 485 -0.04 -7.99 -44.78
CA ASN A 485 -1.16 -8.05 -45.72
C ASN A 485 -2.19 -9.08 -45.29
N LEU A 486 -1.75 -10.23 -44.77
CA LEU A 486 -2.66 -11.27 -44.28
C LEU A 486 -3.47 -10.79 -43.08
N VAL A 487 -2.85 -10.12 -42.11
CA VAL A 487 -3.54 -9.52 -40.96
C VAL A 487 -4.53 -8.46 -41.43
N ALA A 488 -4.11 -7.55 -42.31
CA ALA A 488 -5.00 -6.52 -42.86
C ALA A 488 -6.19 -7.14 -43.61
N LEU A 489 -5.97 -8.15 -44.45
CA LEU A 489 -7.05 -8.85 -45.14
C LEU A 489 -7.99 -9.54 -44.15
N ALA A 490 -7.45 -10.28 -43.20
CA ALA A 490 -8.24 -11.04 -42.24
C ALA A 490 -9.05 -10.14 -41.31
N THR A 491 -8.57 -8.94 -40.98
CA THR A 491 -9.32 -7.95 -40.19
C THR A 491 -10.39 -7.21 -41.01
N THR A 492 -10.20 -7.05 -42.31
CA THR A 492 -11.16 -6.39 -43.21
C THR A 492 -12.26 -7.32 -43.71
N PHE A 493 -11.94 -8.57 -44.06
CA PHE A 493 -12.84 -9.47 -44.78
C PHE A 493 -13.44 -10.58 -43.92
N SER A 494 -14.62 -11.06 -44.31
CA SER A 494 -15.29 -12.17 -43.63
C SER A 494 -14.60 -13.52 -43.91
N PRO A 495 -14.83 -14.58 -43.10
CA PRO A 495 -14.29 -15.91 -43.39
C PRO A 495 -14.65 -16.42 -44.79
N ASP A 496 -15.87 -16.17 -45.28
CA ASP A 496 -16.31 -16.60 -46.62
C ASP A 496 -15.53 -15.88 -47.73
N ASP A 497 -15.26 -14.59 -47.54
CA ASP A 497 -14.45 -13.80 -48.47
C ASP A 497 -12.99 -14.27 -48.52
N LEU A 498 -12.43 -14.58 -47.35
CA LEU A 498 -11.07 -15.13 -47.22
C LEU A 498 -10.99 -16.53 -47.84
N ALA A 499 -12.02 -17.37 -47.64
CA ALA A 499 -12.13 -18.69 -48.24
C ALA A 499 -12.18 -18.61 -49.78
N TRP A 500 -12.95 -17.67 -50.32
CA TRP A 500 -12.98 -17.40 -51.75
C TRP A 500 -11.62 -16.93 -52.26
N LEU A 501 -10.99 -15.95 -51.59
CA LEU A 501 -9.67 -15.44 -51.98
C LEU A 501 -8.61 -16.56 -52.00
N ALA A 502 -8.61 -17.43 -51.00
CA ALA A 502 -7.72 -18.58 -50.93
C ALA A 502 -7.88 -19.54 -52.12
N GLY A 503 -9.11 -19.68 -52.66
CA GLY A 503 -9.38 -20.51 -53.84
C GLY A 503 -8.90 -19.88 -55.15
N GLU A 504 -8.89 -18.55 -55.24
CA GLU A 504 -8.51 -17.83 -56.47
C GLU A 504 -7.00 -17.60 -56.60
N LEU A 505 -6.29 -17.38 -55.48
CA LEU A 505 -4.85 -17.10 -55.49
C LEU A 505 -4.00 -18.13 -56.25
N PRO A 506 -4.22 -19.46 -56.12
CA PRO A 506 -3.44 -20.47 -56.84
C PRO A 506 -3.44 -20.29 -58.36
N GLY A 507 -4.56 -19.81 -58.92
CA GLY A 507 -4.73 -19.61 -60.37
C GLY A 507 -4.01 -18.38 -60.92
N LEU A 508 -3.42 -17.53 -60.07
CA LEU A 508 -2.79 -16.27 -60.45
C LEU A 508 -1.25 -16.34 -60.36
N PRO A 509 -0.50 -15.73 -61.30
CA PRO A 509 0.92 -15.44 -61.15
C PRO A 509 1.20 -14.55 -59.92
N VAL A 510 2.36 -14.72 -59.29
CA VAL A 510 2.74 -14.01 -58.04
C VAL A 510 2.59 -12.48 -58.13
N ALA A 511 2.98 -11.88 -59.26
CA ALA A 511 2.83 -10.43 -59.47
C ALA A 511 1.36 -9.99 -59.43
N GLN A 512 0.46 -10.78 -60.03
CA GLN A 512 -0.98 -10.50 -60.05
C GLN A 512 -1.64 -10.75 -58.69
N ARG A 513 -1.16 -11.74 -57.91
CA ARG A 513 -1.59 -11.94 -56.52
C ARG A 513 -1.34 -10.70 -55.66
N ASN A 514 -0.14 -10.13 -55.76
CA ASN A 514 0.22 -8.93 -55.00
C ASN A 514 -0.62 -7.70 -55.42
N GLN A 515 -0.91 -7.56 -56.72
CA GLN A 515 -1.80 -6.50 -57.22
C GLN A 515 -3.23 -6.66 -56.70
N LEU A 516 -3.77 -7.89 -56.74
CA LEU A 516 -5.10 -8.19 -56.22
C LEU A 516 -5.20 -7.88 -54.71
N VAL A 517 -4.22 -8.32 -53.93
CA VAL A 517 -4.17 -8.06 -52.48
C VAL A 517 -4.12 -6.56 -52.19
N ALA A 518 -3.24 -5.81 -52.87
CA ALA A 518 -3.16 -4.35 -52.71
C ALA A 518 -4.48 -3.65 -53.10
N ARG A 519 -5.15 -4.12 -54.14
CA ARG A 519 -6.45 -3.61 -54.58
C ARG A 519 -7.55 -3.88 -53.56
N LEU A 520 -7.64 -5.10 -53.04
CA LEU A 520 -8.63 -5.46 -52.02
C LEU A 520 -8.42 -4.70 -50.71
N LEU A 521 -7.17 -4.44 -50.32
CA LEU A 521 -6.85 -3.66 -49.13
C LEU A 521 -7.16 -2.16 -49.29
N SER A 522 -7.05 -1.62 -50.51
CA SER A 522 -7.37 -0.21 -50.78
C SER A 522 -8.84 0.04 -51.11
N GLN A 523 -9.54 -0.95 -51.66
CA GLN A 523 -10.95 -0.87 -52.07
C GLN A 523 -11.68 -2.19 -51.73
N PRO A 524 -12.06 -2.41 -50.45
CA PRO A 524 -12.66 -3.66 -50.01
C PRO A 524 -13.98 -4.01 -50.70
N GLU A 525 -14.75 -3.00 -51.12
CA GLU A 525 -16.03 -3.13 -51.82
C GLU A 525 -15.95 -3.87 -53.16
N VAL A 526 -14.74 -3.98 -53.72
CA VAL A 526 -14.46 -4.64 -55.00
C VAL A 526 -14.63 -6.16 -54.93
N ILE A 527 -14.59 -6.76 -53.74
CA ILE A 527 -14.64 -8.22 -53.58
C ILE A 527 -15.94 -8.86 -54.11
N GLU A 528 -17.08 -8.20 -53.88
CA GLU A 528 -18.40 -8.69 -54.30
C GLU A 528 -18.57 -8.70 -55.84
N PRO A 529 -18.25 -7.61 -56.56
CA PRO A 529 -18.18 -7.63 -58.02
C PRO A 529 -17.26 -8.71 -58.58
N LEU A 530 -16.08 -8.92 -57.98
CA LEU A 530 -15.12 -9.93 -58.42
C LEU A 530 -15.63 -11.36 -58.20
N ARG A 531 -16.28 -11.64 -57.08
CA ARG A 531 -16.87 -12.96 -56.84
C ARG A 531 -17.98 -13.29 -57.85
N ARG A 532 -18.74 -12.28 -58.28
CA ARG A 532 -19.80 -12.46 -59.29
C ARG A 532 -19.27 -12.66 -60.71
N SER A 533 -18.06 -12.20 -61.03
CA SER A 533 -17.48 -12.35 -62.37
C SER A 533 -16.93 -13.75 -62.65
N GLY A 534 -16.84 -14.61 -61.64
CA GLY A 534 -16.36 -15.99 -61.75
C GLY A 534 -14.86 -16.12 -61.46
N ALA A 535 -14.21 -17.14 -62.02
CA ALA A 535 -12.81 -17.43 -61.73
C ALA A 535 -11.87 -16.34 -62.27
N LEU A 536 -11.06 -15.74 -61.40
CA LEU A 536 -10.12 -14.67 -61.72
C LEU A 536 -9.03 -15.11 -62.70
N ALA A 537 -8.73 -16.41 -62.74
CA ALA A 537 -7.82 -16.99 -63.74
C ALA A 537 -8.27 -16.71 -65.19
N GLN A 538 -9.56 -16.49 -65.43
CA GLN A 538 -10.08 -16.13 -66.75
C GLN A 538 -9.82 -14.65 -67.11
N LEU A 539 -9.71 -13.79 -66.10
CA LEU A 539 -9.38 -12.37 -66.25
C LEU A 539 -7.86 -12.12 -66.35
N ALA A 540 -7.07 -13.03 -65.76
CA ALA A 540 -5.60 -13.04 -65.79
C ALA A 540 -4.98 -13.23 -67.18
N GLY A 541 -5.77 -13.67 -68.18
CA GLY A 541 -5.36 -13.77 -69.58
C GLY A 541 -5.28 -12.43 -70.33
N SER A 542 -5.69 -11.32 -69.69
CA SER A 542 -5.48 -9.97 -70.18
C SER A 542 -4.22 -9.36 -69.55
N ASP A 543 -3.46 -8.57 -70.29
CA ASP A 543 -2.13 -8.04 -69.89
C ASP A 543 -2.13 -7.16 -68.60
N SER A 544 -3.29 -6.90 -67.98
CA SER A 544 -3.38 -6.26 -66.67
C SER A 544 -4.65 -6.68 -65.92
N LEU A 545 -4.49 -7.47 -64.84
CA LEU A 545 -5.56 -7.81 -63.91
C LEU A 545 -6.22 -6.55 -63.34
N ASP A 546 -5.45 -5.48 -63.12
CA ASP A 546 -5.93 -4.19 -62.60
C ASP A 546 -6.88 -3.48 -63.58
N ALA A 547 -6.62 -3.56 -64.89
CA ALA A 547 -7.52 -3.04 -65.91
C ALA A 547 -8.83 -3.84 -65.97
N GLY A 548 -8.74 -5.17 -65.81
CA GLY A 548 -9.91 -6.04 -65.72
C GLY A 548 -10.76 -5.77 -64.48
N ILE A 549 -10.12 -5.57 -63.32
CA ILE A 549 -10.80 -5.21 -62.08
C ILE A 549 -11.48 -3.84 -62.22
N SER A 550 -10.76 -2.82 -62.72
CA SER A 550 -11.30 -1.47 -62.94
C SER A 550 -12.52 -1.47 -63.87
N PHE A 551 -12.48 -2.27 -64.94
CA PHE A 551 -13.62 -2.47 -65.85
C PHE A 551 -14.83 -3.10 -65.14
N LEU A 552 -14.62 -4.12 -64.30
CA LEU A 552 -15.70 -4.79 -63.57
C LEU A 552 -16.30 -3.94 -62.45
N THR A 553 -15.49 -3.05 -61.87
CA THR A 553 -15.91 -2.18 -60.76
C THR A 553 -16.40 -0.81 -61.21
N GLY A 554 -16.25 -0.47 -62.50
CA GLY A 554 -16.58 0.85 -63.04
C GLY A 554 -15.72 1.98 -62.48
N ALA A 555 -14.49 1.65 -62.06
CA ALA A 555 -13.54 2.55 -61.40
C ALA A 555 -12.50 3.12 -62.37
#